data_AF-A0A8T4E5Q4-F1
#
_entry.id   AF-A0A8T4E5Q4-F1
#
_cell.length_a   1.000
_cell.length_b   1.000
_cell.length_c   1.000
_cell.angle_alpha   90.00
_cell.angle_beta   90.00
_cell.angle_gamma   90.00
#
_symmetry.space_group_name_H-M   'P 1'
#
loop_
_entity.id
_entity.type
_entity.pdbx_description
1 polymer ?
#
loop_
_entity_poly.entity_id
_entity_poly.type
_entity_poly.pdbx_seq_one_letter_code
_entity_poly.pdbx_strand_id
1 'polypeptide(L)' 'MSSEDKAEQVDRILDVLSKPLNRYILSVLAGVDPGPFTETIEIQDDIRIDEKENTQ' A
#
# COMPACT_ATOMS: atom_id res chain seq x y z
N MET A 1 14.86 -1.51 -13.41
CA MET A 1 14.32 -2.14 -12.19
C MET A 1 14.30 -3.63 -12.42
N SER A 2 15.04 -4.37 -11.61
CA SER A 2 15.04 -5.84 -11.65
C SER A 2 13.70 -6.38 -11.12
N SER A 3 13.38 -7.65 -11.38
CA SER A 3 12.18 -8.28 -10.80
C SER A 3 12.26 -8.41 -9.28
N GLU A 4 13.48 -8.43 -8.72
CA GLU A 4 13.74 -8.51 -7.28
C GLU A 4 13.39 -7.19 -6.59
N ASP A 5 13.80 -6.06 -7.18
CA ASP A 5 13.46 -4.71 -6.69
C ASP A 5 11.93 -4.49 -6.65
N LYS A 6 11.21 -5.07 -7.62
CA LYS A 6 9.74 -4.98 -7.69
C LYS A 6 9.06 -5.80 -6.61
N ALA A 7 9.57 -6.99 -6.31
CA ALA A 7 9.03 -7.83 -5.25
C ALA A 7 9.22 -7.15 -3.88
N GLU A 8 10.39 -6.56 -3.64
CA GLU A 8 10.67 -5.83 -2.41
C GLU A 8 9.77 -4.59 -2.25
N GLN A 9 9.51 -3.87 -3.35
CA GLN A 9 8.58 -2.74 -3.33
C GLN A 9 7.14 -3.17 -3.00
N VAL A 10 6.69 -4.31 -3.54
CA VAL A 10 5.37 -4.87 -3.24
C VAL A 10 5.28 -5.30 -1.78
N ASP A 11 6.30 -5.97 -1.24
CA ASP A 11 6.35 -6.38 0.16
C ASP A 11 6.26 -5.18 1.10
N ARG A 12 6.96 -4.08 0.80
CA ARG A 12 6.89 -2.83 1.59
C ARG A 12 5.49 -2.21 1.55
N ILE A 13 4.84 -2.19 0.37
CA ILE A 13 3.47 -1.68 0.23
C ILE A 13 2.50 -2.54 1.05
N LEU A 14 2.66 -3.86 1.00
CA LEU A 14 1.82 -4.80 1.76
C LEU A 14 2.02 -4.65 3.27
N ASP A 15 3.25 -4.45 3.74
CA ASP A 15 3.53 -4.23 5.17
C ASP A 15 2.82 -2.97 5.69
N VAL A 16 2.88 -1.89 4.92
CA VAL A 16 2.24 -0.62 5.25
C VAL A 16 0.70 -0.73 5.23
N LEU A 17 0.15 -1.45 4.26
CA LEU A 17 -1.30 -1.65 4.15
C LEU A 17 -1.85 -2.67 5.16
N SER A 18 -1.02 -3.57 5.68
CA SER A 18 -1.45 -4.70 6.51
C SER A 18 -2.23 -4.26 7.76
N LYS A 19 -1.78 -3.21 8.45
CA LYS A 19 -2.38 -2.72 9.69
C LYS A 19 -3.75 -2.06 9.47
N PRO A 20 -3.90 -1.05 8.62
CA PRO A 20 -5.21 -0.47 8.33
C PRO A 20 -6.18 -1.50 7.75
N LEU A 21 -5.69 -2.41 6.90
CA LEU A 21 -6.52 -3.46 6.29
C LEU A 21 -7.02 -4.46 7.33
N ASN A 22 -6.15 -4.92 8.23
CA ASN A 22 -6.54 -5.79 9.34
C ASN A 22 -7.56 -5.11 10.25
N ARG A 23 -7.35 -3.84 10.58
CA ARG A 23 -8.30 -3.07 11.40
C ARG A 23 -9.66 -2.97 10.72
N TYR A 24 -9.70 -2.66 9.43
CA TYR A 24 -10.93 -2.60 8.65
C TYR A 24 -11.66 -3.95 8.64
N ILE A 25 -10.95 -5.05 8.34
CA ILE A 25 -11.51 -6.41 8.32
C ILE A 25 -12.06 -6.79 9.69
N LEU A 26 -11.32 -6.55 10.77
CA LEU A 26 -11.75 -6.86 12.12
C LEU A 26 -13.00 -6.07 12.53
N SER A 27 -13.10 -4.80 12.15
CA SER A 27 -14.30 -3.99 12.36
C SER A 27 -15.52 -4.58 11.64
N VAL A 28 -15.37 -4.98 10.37
CA VAL A 28 -16.45 -5.63 9.61
C VAL A 28 -16.89 -6.94 10.27
N LEU A 29 -15.93 -7.80 10.67
CA LEU A 29 -16.22 -9.07 11.34
C LEU A 29 -16.90 -8.88 12.70
N ALA A 30 -16.56 -7.81 13.42
CA ALA A 30 -17.19 -7.45 14.68
C ALA A 30 -18.58 -6.80 14.52
N GLY A 31 -19.03 -6.56 13.27
CA GLY A 31 -20.32 -5.92 12.99
C GLY A 31 -20.36 -4.44 13.35
N VAL A 32 -19.20 -3.79 13.47
CA VAL A 32 -19.08 -2.35 13.71
C VAL A 32 -18.71 -1.64 12.42
N ASP A 33 -19.15 -0.39 12.27
CA ASP A 33 -18.78 0.43 11.12
C ASP A 33 -17.25 0.64 11.14
N PRO A 34 -16.51 0.14 10.13
CA PRO A 34 -15.06 0.32 10.06
C PRO A 34 -14.66 1.77 9.78
N GLY A 35 -15.58 2.63 9.34
CA GLY A 35 -15.27 3.94 8.82
C GLY A 35 -14.57 3.89 7.46
N PRO A 36 -14.20 5.05 6.90
CA PRO A 36 -13.54 5.12 5.60
C PRO A 36 -12.09 4.61 5.70
N PHE A 37 -11.66 3.87 4.67
CA PHE A 37 -10.27 3.44 4.51
C PHE A 37 -9.42 4.61 3.99
N THR A 38 -9.17 5.60 4.85
CA THR A 38 -8.48 6.84 4.49
C THR A 38 -7.27 7.11 5.36
N GLU A 39 -6.64 6.08 5.95
CA GLU A 39 -5.37 6.30 6.63
C GLU A 39 -4.39 6.86 5.60
N THR A 40 -3.93 8.10 5.84
CA THR A 40 -2.92 8.75 5.03
C THR A 40 -1.65 7.94 5.20
N ILE A 41 -1.36 7.13 4.18
CA ILE A 41 -0.13 6.37 4.14
C ILE A 41 0.98 7.38 3.83
N GLU A 42 1.74 7.77 4.84
CA GLU A 42 3.03 8.43 4.65
C GLU A 42 3.97 7.41 4.03
N ILE A 43 3.92 7.29 2.70
CA ILE A 43 4.93 6.58 1.92
C ILE A 43 6.21 7.39 2.12
N GLN A 44 7.10 6.91 3.00
CA GLN A 44 8.45 7.50 3.10
C GLN A 44 9.07 7.49 1.69
N ASP A 45 9.50 8.67 1.23
CA ASP A 45 9.84 9.07 -0.15
C ASP A 45 10.95 8.27 -0.84
N ASP A 46 10.81 6.96 -0.99
CA ASP A 46 11.77 6.13 -1.77
C ASP A 46 11.11 5.28 -2.85
N ILE A 47 9.79 5.42 -3.04
CA ILE A 47 9.07 4.80 -4.17
C ILE A 47 9.13 5.74 -5.38
N ARG A 48 10.26 5.75 -6.09
CA ARG A 48 10.34 6.34 -7.43
C ARG A 48 9.64 5.42 -8.43
N ILE A 49 8.43 5.79 -8.84
CA ILE A 49 7.80 5.24 -10.04
C ILE A 49 8.45 5.96 -11.22
N ASP A 50 9.52 5.39 -11.77
CA ASP A 50 10.15 5.87 -13.00
C ASP A 50 9.14 5.74 -14.16
N GLU A 51 8.44 6.83 -14.50
CA GLU A 51 7.74 6.98 -15.77
C GLU A 51 8.79 7.12 -16.87
N LYS A 52 9.35 6.00 -17.34
CA LYS A 52 10.14 6.01 -18.57
C LYS A 52 9.22 6.20 -19.77
N GLU A 53 9.26 7.42 -20.30
CA GLU A 53 9.17 7.80 -21.72
C GLU A 53 8.22 6.96 -22.58
N ASN A 54 6.98 7.45 -22.73
CA ASN A 54 6.21 7.22 -23.95
C ASN A 54 6.49 8.38 -24.92
N THR A 55 7.66 8.35 -25.55
CA THR A 55 8.03 9.23 -26.67
C THR A 55 7.28 8.75 -27.93
N GLN A 56 6.49 9.65 -28.51
CA GLN A 56 6.18 9.68 -29.94
C GLN A 56 6.82 10.91 -30.56
#